data_AF-A0AB36XN04-F1
#
_entry.id   AF-A0AB36XN04-F1
#
_cell.length_a   1.000
_cell.length_b   1.000
_cell.length_c   1.000
_cell.angle_alpha   90.00
_cell.angle_beta   90.00
_cell.angle_gamma   90.00
#
_symmetry.space_group_name_H-M   'P 1'
#
loop_
_entity.id
_entity.type
_entity.pdbx_description
1 polymer ?
#
loop_
_entity_poly.entity_id
_entity_poly.type
_entity_poly.pdbx_seq_one_letter_code
_entity_poly.pdbx_strand_id
1 'polypeptide(L)'
;MKIDMILSVLSEKFPRELVTLSSWSTYHVNYEDEYIFITTRQRQYSIHLNEFLEFVSVVLARRSFVVKDYQYEHKHVPYLLPIVEVILVTLGKDISNYYSPKRMHDTARKHQQSQCKESIDKIQFLSFLELDSIPKEISRTASSSPMHKLHDEEQNVLVEVHYATNRKSCGGEEIFSGERQNDLNYGITNVSIPTNVHKSGNVERPKVFLKFVFKENKNKHFVIDSGKSLTESEFKNSLIEKSQKKSMMIFVHGYNVNFKDAVFKSAQIKYDLTYEWPVLLFSWPSNDSIRSYPSDRENALYSSKCLANLLDLVENLGVEEVIVVAHSMGTFCLAEALSRVSDHTSFQRLALAAADIEKDAFATHYADDINRIFEHTTLYMSSTDTALLASDLVNEAIRVGDTRDDILVVQDMDSIDMSNLDKGVFSLGHSYVSEDNRALDDLYYYLVQGAKADARRLKSLVNKVNKNYWSLHT
;
A
#
# COMPACT_ATOMS: atom_id res chain seq x y z
N MET A 1 1.78 -17.64 -5.79
CA MET A 1 0.91 -18.47 -6.66
C MET A 1 0.82 -17.80 -8.01
N LYS A 2 1.45 -18.31 -9.08
CA LYS A 2 1.70 -17.50 -10.28
C LYS A 2 0.43 -17.00 -10.97
N ILE A 3 0.43 -15.75 -11.42
CA ILE A 3 -0.65 -15.14 -12.22
C ILE A 3 -0.98 -16.02 -13.45
N ASP A 4 0.02 -16.57 -14.13
CA ASP A 4 -0.19 -17.45 -15.30
C ASP A 4 -0.96 -18.74 -14.96
N MET A 5 -0.82 -19.25 -13.73
CA MET A 5 -1.57 -20.41 -13.26
C MET A 5 -3.02 -20.04 -12.94
N ILE A 6 -3.26 -18.86 -12.38
CA ILE A 6 -4.61 -18.30 -12.15
C ILE A 6 -5.31 -18.13 -13.52
N LEU A 7 -4.61 -17.56 -14.49
CA LEU A 7 -5.07 -17.37 -15.87
C LEU A 7 -5.39 -18.69 -16.56
N SER A 8 -4.49 -19.68 -16.54
CA SER A 8 -4.74 -21.01 -17.11
C SER A 8 -5.95 -21.70 -16.47
N VAL A 9 -6.17 -21.53 -15.16
CA VAL A 9 -7.37 -22.05 -14.51
C VAL A 9 -8.62 -21.32 -15.00
N LEU A 10 -8.62 -19.98 -15.04
CA LEU A 10 -9.74 -19.16 -15.50
C LEU A 10 -10.14 -19.44 -16.96
N SER A 11 -9.18 -19.69 -17.86
CA SER A 11 -9.45 -19.91 -19.28
C SER A 11 -9.80 -21.36 -19.65
N GLU A 12 -9.07 -22.35 -19.13
CA GLU A 12 -9.17 -23.74 -19.59
C GLU A 12 -9.98 -24.66 -18.65
N LYS A 13 -9.88 -24.42 -17.34
CA LYS A 13 -10.28 -25.41 -16.31
C LYS A 13 -11.41 -24.91 -15.40
N PHE A 14 -11.95 -23.72 -15.67
CA PHE A 14 -12.90 -23.07 -14.80
C PHE A 14 -14.34 -23.61 -14.97
N PRO A 15 -15.03 -23.99 -13.88
CA PRO A 15 -16.45 -24.30 -13.91
C PRO A 15 -17.26 -23.03 -14.21
N ARG A 16 -18.02 -23.05 -15.30
CA ARG A 16 -18.82 -21.89 -15.76
C ARG A 16 -20.11 -21.64 -14.98
N GLU A 17 -20.43 -22.45 -13.97
CA GLU A 17 -21.52 -22.23 -13.04
C GLU A 17 -21.01 -22.43 -11.61
N LEU A 18 -21.33 -21.48 -10.74
CA LEU A 18 -20.92 -21.41 -9.34
C LEU A 18 -22.09 -21.05 -8.44
N VAL A 19 -21.87 -21.18 -7.14
CA VAL A 19 -22.86 -20.94 -6.08
C VAL A 19 -22.28 -19.98 -5.04
N THR A 20 -23.04 -18.97 -4.63
CA THR A 20 -22.60 -18.00 -3.61
C THR A 20 -22.46 -18.64 -2.22
N LEU A 21 -21.39 -18.30 -1.48
CA LEU A 21 -21.08 -18.90 -0.16
C LEU A 21 -22.12 -18.60 0.95
N SER A 22 -23.04 -17.66 0.71
CA SER A 22 -23.99 -17.16 1.71
C SER A 22 -25.46 -17.42 1.36
N SER A 23 -25.86 -17.19 0.11
CA SER A 23 -27.25 -17.28 -0.33
C SER A 23 -27.56 -18.48 -1.22
N TRP A 24 -26.59 -19.37 -1.47
CA TRP A 24 -26.71 -20.56 -2.33
C TRP A 24 -27.32 -20.27 -3.71
N SER A 25 -27.06 -19.08 -4.23
CA SER A 25 -27.61 -18.61 -5.49
C SER A 25 -26.67 -18.97 -6.64
N THR A 26 -27.19 -19.62 -7.69
CA THR A 26 -26.37 -19.95 -8.86
C THR A 26 -26.09 -18.72 -9.73
N TYR A 27 -24.89 -18.68 -10.30
CA TYR A 27 -24.44 -17.67 -11.25
C TYR A 27 -23.42 -18.27 -12.21
N HIS A 28 -23.32 -17.69 -13.40
CA HIS A 28 -22.34 -18.08 -14.39
C HIS A 28 -21.10 -17.19 -14.37
N VAL A 29 -19.96 -17.77 -14.74
CA VAL A 29 -18.68 -17.07 -14.85
C VAL A 29 -18.08 -17.34 -16.22
N ASN A 30 -17.66 -16.28 -16.90
CA ASN A 30 -16.84 -16.33 -18.12
C ASN A 30 -15.60 -15.43 -17.93
N TYR A 31 -14.48 -15.79 -18.54
CA TYR A 31 -13.27 -14.98 -18.59
C TYR A 31 -12.90 -14.71 -20.05
N GLU A 32 -12.88 -13.43 -20.44
CA GLU A 32 -12.68 -12.98 -21.82
C GLU A 32 -12.19 -11.53 -21.82
N ASP A 33 -11.31 -11.16 -22.75
CA ASP A 33 -10.77 -9.80 -22.93
C ASP A 33 -10.32 -9.07 -21.65
N GLU A 34 -9.64 -9.78 -20.74
CA GLU A 34 -9.16 -9.25 -19.44
C GLU A 34 -10.27 -8.92 -18.42
N TYR A 35 -11.49 -9.41 -18.63
CA TYR A 35 -12.62 -9.29 -17.70
C TYR A 35 -13.15 -10.64 -17.24
N ILE A 36 -13.51 -10.71 -15.96
CA ILE A 36 -14.35 -11.77 -15.40
C ILE A 36 -15.80 -11.28 -15.42
N PHE A 37 -16.62 -11.94 -16.24
CA PHE A 37 -18.04 -11.69 -16.36
C PHE A 37 -18.83 -12.60 -15.42
N ILE A 38 -19.58 -12.01 -14.51
CA ILE A 38 -20.43 -12.70 -13.54
C ILE A 38 -21.89 -12.47 -13.94
N THR A 39 -22.53 -13.49 -14.49
CA THR A 39 -23.91 -13.42 -14.99
C THR A 39 -24.85 -14.11 -14.01
N THR A 40 -25.69 -13.32 -13.36
CA THR A 40 -26.78 -13.78 -12.49
C THR A 40 -28.10 -13.78 -13.26
N ARG A 41 -29.17 -14.35 -12.69
CA ARG A 41 -30.53 -14.33 -13.29
C ARG A 41 -31.12 -12.94 -13.55
N GLN A 42 -30.57 -11.88 -12.95
CA GLN A 42 -31.12 -10.52 -13.03
C GLN A 42 -30.14 -9.49 -13.61
N ARG A 43 -28.83 -9.73 -13.49
CA ARG A 43 -27.77 -8.76 -13.80
C ARG A 43 -26.48 -9.47 -14.21
N GLN A 44 -25.75 -8.85 -15.12
CA GLN A 44 -24.36 -9.19 -15.41
C GLN A 44 -23.45 -8.13 -14.80
N TYR A 45 -22.32 -8.57 -14.25
CA TYR A 45 -21.25 -7.72 -13.72
C TYR A 45 -19.96 -8.04 -14.48
N SER A 46 -19.13 -7.04 -14.74
CA SER A 46 -17.75 -7.23 -15.21
C SER A 46 -16.78 -6.75 -14.14
N ILE A 47 -15.81 -7.60 -13.79
CA ILE A 47 -14.70 -7.28 -12.92
C ILE A 47 -13.44 -7.30 -13.79
N HIS A 48 -12.66 -6.23 -13.79
CA HIS A 48 -11.40 -6.19 -14.52
C HIS A 48 -10.39 -7.12 -13.84
N LEU A 49 -9.58 -7.87 -14.59
CA LEU A 49 -8.75 -8.91 -13.99
C LEU A 49 -7.73 -8.36 -12.97
N ASN A 50 -7.27 -7.11 -13.10
CA ASN A 50 -6.40 -6.52 -12.07
C ASN A 50 -7.13 -6.36 -10.71
N GLU A 51 -8.40 -5.93 -10.70
CA GLU A 51 -9.25 -5.85 -9.49
C GLU A 51 -9.46 -7.25 -8.89
N PHE A 52 -9.59 -8.28 -9.74
CA PHE A 52 -9.69 -9.66 -9.28
C PHE A 52 -8.38 -10.21 -8.69
N LEU A 53 -7.23 -9.93 -9.30
CA LEU A 53 -5.92 -10.36 -8.79
C LEU A 53 -5.56 -9.67 -7.46
N GLU A 54 -5.97 -8.41 -7.28
CA GLU A 54 -5.94 -7.71 -6.00
C GLU A 54 -6.80 -8.44 -4.97
N PHE A 55 -8.06 -8.75 -5.31
CA PHE A 55 -8.94 -9.51 -4.43
C PHE A 55 -8.38 -10.90 -4.07
N VAL A 56 -7.76 -11.62 -5.02
CA VAL A 56 -7.05 -12.89 -4.75
C VAL A 56 -5.93 -12.69 -3.72
N SER A 57 -5.10 -11.66 -3.89
CA SER A 57 -4.01 -11.33 -2.95
C SER A 57 -4.55 -11.08 -1.54
N VAL A 58 -5.65 -10.34 -1.44
CA VAL A 58 -6.35 -10.01 -0.19
C VAL A 58 -6.97 -11.25 0.48
N VAL A 59 -7.53 -12.19 -0.30
CA VAL A 59 -8.06 -13.47 0.22
C VAL A 59 -6.95 -14.38 0.74
N LEU A 60 -5.81 -14.45 0.04
CA LEU A 60 -4.62 -15.16 0.50
C LEU A 60 -4.08 -14.56 1.82
N ALA A 61 -4.13 -13.24 1.97
CA ALA A 61 -3.67 -12.52 3.17
C ALA A 61 -4.55 -12.74 4.39
N ARG A 62 -5.87 -12.62 4.20
CA ARG A 62 -6.79 -12.79 5.33
C ARG A 62 -6.97 -14.24 5.73
N ARG A 63 -6.66 -15.18 4.82
CA ARG A 63 -6.97 -16.61 4.90
C ARG A 63 -8.42 -16.83 5.32
N SER A 64 -9.35 -16.23 4.59
CA SER A 64 -10.78 -16.26 4.93
C SER A 64 -11.67 -16.38 3.70
N PHE A 65 -12.75 -17.14 3.81
CA PHE A 65 -13.86 -17.19 2.86
C PHE A 65 -15.16 -16.62 3.47
N VAL A 66 -15.05 -15.82 4.54
CA VAL A 66 -16.17 -15.12 5.15
C VAL A 66 -16.42 -13.79 4.43
N VAL A 67 -17.58 -13.66 3.79
CA VAL A 67 -17.99 -12.45 3.04
C VAL A 67 -17.82 -11.15 3.84
N LYS A 68 -18.15 -11.17 5.14
CA LYS A 68 -18.10 -9.99 6.01
C LYS A 68 -16.70 -9.38 6.12
N ASP A 69 -15.67 -10.19 5.97
CA ASP A 69 -14.28 -9.78 6.13
C ASP A 69 -13.81 -8.90 4.97
N TYR A 70 -14.57 -8.81 3.87
CA TYR A 70 -14.21 -8.07 2.65
C TYR A 70 -15.29 -7.07 2.17
N GLN A 71 -16.52 -7.17 2.70
CA GLN A 71 -17.72 -6.52 2.15
C GLN A 71 -17.70 -4.97 2.11
N TYR A 72 -16.76 -4.34 2.83
CA TYR A 72 -16.60 -2.89 2.89
C TYR A 72 -15.51 -2.35 1.96
N GLU A 73 -14.68 -3.24 1.42
CA GLU A 73 -13.50 -2.91 0.61
C GLU A 73 -13.72 -3.33 -0.85
N HIS A 74 -14.18 -4.56 -1.07
CA HIS A 74 -14.37 -5.11 -2.40
C HIS A 74 -15.84 -5.28 -2.77
N LYS A 75 -16.15 -5.08 -4.05
CA LYS A 75 -17.50 -5.30 -4.60
C LYS A 75 -17.66 -6.77 -4.99
N HIS A 76 -18.90 -7.23 -5.10
CA HIS A 76 -19.24 -8.57 -5.60
C HIS A 76 -18.62 -9.76 -4.83
N VAL A 77 -18.08 -9.54 -3.63
CA VAL A 77 -17.44 -10.55 -2.74
C VAL A 77 -18.20 -11.89 -2.66
N PRO A 78 -19.55 -11.96 -2.51
CA PRO A 78 -20.26 -13.24 -2.48
C PRO A 78 -20.11 -14.10 -3.75
N TYR A 79 -19.78 -13.48 -4.87
CA TYR A 79 -19.52 -14.11 -6.17
C TYR A 79 -18.01 -14.26 -6.46
N LEU A 80 -17.16 -13.40 -5.90
CA LEU A 80 -15.72 -13.50 -6.08
C LEU A 80 -15.09 -14.60 -5.21
N LEU A 81 -15.55 -14.78 -3.96
CA LEU A 81 -14.96 -15.77 -3.05
C LEU A 81 -15.03 -17.22 -3.58
N PRO A 82 -16.15 -17.73 -4.14
CA PRO A 82 -16.16 -19.06 -4.76
C PRO A 82 -15.23 -19.17 -5.98
N ILE A 83 -15.01 -18.07 -6.72
CA ILE A 83 -14.07 -18.06 -7.85
C ILE A 83 -12.64 -18.26 -7.33
N VAL A 84 -12.26 -17.52 -6.29
CA VAL A 84 -10.94 -17.68 -5.66
C VAL A 84 -10.78 -19.09 -5.07
N GLU A 85 -11.77 -19.60 -4.34
CA GLU A 85 -11.76 -20.95 -3.76
C GLU A 85 -11.49 -22.03 -4.83
N VAL A 86 -12.25 -22.00 -5.93
CA VAL A 86 -12.09 -22.95 -7.04
C VAL A 86 -10.70 -22.86 -7.66
N ILE A 87 -10.13 -21.66 -7.80
CA ILE A 87 -8.76 -21.48 -8.28
C ILE A 87 -7.76 -22.09 -7.30
N LEU A 88 -7.85 -21.80 -6.00
CA LEU A 88 -6.94 -22.36 -4.99
C LEU A 88 -6.98 -23.90 -4.98
N VAL A 89 -8.18 -24.48 -4.97
CA VAL A 89 -8.38 -25.94 -4.97
C VAL A 89 -7.88 -26.57 -6.27
N THR A 90 -8.14 -25.95 -7.43
CA THR A 90 -7.66 -26.45 -8.74
C THR A 90 -6.14 -26.39 -8.86
N LEU A 91 -5.51 -25.40 -8.22
CA LEU A 91 -4.04 -25.27 -8.13
C LEU A 91 -3.43 -26.10 -6.98
N GLY A 92 -4.20 -26.98 -6.34
CA GLY A 92 -3.73 -27.88 -5.28
C GLY A 92 -3.26 -27.16 -4.01
N LYS A 93 -3.76 -25.95 -3.73
CA LYS A 93 -3.46 -25.23 -2.50
C LYS A 93 -4.28 -25.78 -1.34
N ASP A 94 -3.60 -26.06 -0.24
CA ASP A 94 -4.26 -26.37 1.03
C ASP A 94 -4.94 -25.11 1.56
N ILE A 95 -6.26 -25.19 1.71
CA ILE A 95 -7.11 -24.14 2.28
C ILE A 95 -7.76 -24.59 3.61
N SER A 96 -7.32 -25.71 4.18
CA SER A 96 -7.88 -26.25 5.43
C SER A 96 -7.74 -25.33 6.65
N ASN A 97 -6.75 -24.42 6.60
CA ASN A 97 -6.51 -23.40 7.63
C ASN A 97 -7.17 -22.04 7.32
N TYR A 98 -8.02 -21.95 6.30
CA TYR A 98 -8.75 -20.72 5.98
C TYR A 98 -10.05 -20.64 6.80
N TYR A 99 -10.41 -19.45 7.24
CA TYR A 99 -11.64 -19.18 7.97
C TYR A 99 -12.85 -19.31 7.05
N SER A 100 -13.57 -20.42 7.16
CA SER A 100 -14.77 -20.70 6.36
C SER A 100 -16.06 -20.35 7.13
N PRO A 101 -17.14 -19.89 6.45
CA PRO A 101 -18.47 -19.81 7.05
C PRO A 101 -18.92 -21.17 7.62
N LYS A 102 -19.63 -21.17 8.75
CA LYS A 102 -20.08 -22.38 9.49
C LYS A 102 -20.94 -23.40 8.70
N ARG A 103 -21.21 -23.18 7.41
CA ARG A 103 -22.01 -24.04 6.51
C ARG A 103 -21.34 -24.29 5.15
N MET A 104 -20.03 -24.07 5.03
CA MET A 104 -19.33 -24.13 3.73
C MET A 104 -19.09 -25.57 3.22
N HIS A 105 -18.90 -26.54 4.11
CA HIS A 105 -18.32 -27.84 3.74
C HIS A 105 -19.31 -28.94 3.26
N ASP A 106 -20.63 -28.73 3.32
CA ASP A 106 -21.61 -29.78 2.94
C ASP A 106 -21.94 -29.83 1.44
N THR A 107 -21.60 -28.79 0.65
CA THR A 107 -22.12 -28.68 -0.74
C THR A 107 -21.16 -28.09 -1.77
N ALA A 108 -19.89 -28.48 -1.75
CA ALA A 108 -19.03 -28.40 -2.94
C ALA A 108 -19.46 -29.46 -3.99
N ARG A 109 -20.64 -29.29 -4.58
CA ARG A 109 -21.10 -30.15 -5.69
C ARG A 109 -20.22 -29.91 -6.91
N LYS A 110 -19.26 -30.81 -7.14
CA LYS A 110 -18.62 -30.99 -8.44
C LYS A 110 -19.70 -31.28 -9.49
N HIS A 111 -20.14 -30.26 -10.23
CA HIS A 111 -20.83 -30.50 -11.49
C HIS A 111 -19.80 -31.06 -12.48
N GLN A 112 -19.96 -32.35 -12.79
CA GLN A 112 -19.16 -33.01 -13.80
C GLN A 112 -19.36 -32.31 -15.14
N GLN A 113 -18.32 -32.31 -15.99
CA GLN A 113 -18.37 -31.79 -17.36
C GLN A 113 -19.30 -32.65 -18.22
N SER A 114 -20.61 -32.42 -18.13
CA SER A 114 -21.61 -32.97 -19.03
C SER A 114 -22.87 -32.11 -19.01
N GLN A 115 -23.30 -31.66 -20.19
CA GLN A 115 -24.49 -30.83 -20.45
C GLN A 115 -24.38 -29.35 -20.08
N CYS A 116 -23.87 -28.54 -21.02
CA CYS A 116 -24.57 -27.32 -21.45
C CYS A 116 -24.07 -26.84 -22.83
N LYS A 117 -24.52 -27.52 -23.88
CA LYS A 117 -24.81 -26.82 -25.15
C LYS A 117 -26.28 -26.40 -25.10
N GLU A 118 -26.61 -25.33 -25.81
CA GLU A 118 -27.96 -24.74 -25.96
C GLU A 118 -28.52 -23.99 -24.75
N SER A 119 -28.28 -22.66 -24.73
CA SER A 119 -29.34 -21.62 -24.68
C SER A 119 -28.71 -20.23 -24.47
N ILE A 120 -28.17 -19.61 -25.52
CA ILE A 120 -27.64 -18.22 -25.48
C ILE A 120 -28.62 -17.21 -26.11
N ASP A 121 -29.61 -17.67 -26.88
CA ASP A 121 -30.56 -16.78 -27.57
C ASP A 121 -31.77 -16.39 -26.70
N LYS A 122 -31.62 -15.27 -25.96
CA LYS A 122 -32.62 -14.19 -25.73
C LYS A 122 -32.32 -13.36 -24.47
N ILE A 123 -31.44 -12.37 -24.58
CA ILE A 123 -31.54 -11.15 -23.77
C ILE A 123 -31.41 -9.95 -24.72
N GLN A 124 -32.50 -9.24 -24.93
CA GLN A 124 -32.60 -8.12 -25.86
C GLN A 124 -32.35 -6.81 -25.09
N PHE A 125 -31.28 -6.10 -25.44
CA PHE A 125 -30.92 -4.83 -24.81
C PHE A 125 -31.88 -3.72 -25.26
N LEU A 126 -32.38 -2.92 -24.30
CA LEU A 126 -33.04 -1.64 -24.59
C LEU A 126 -32.15 -0.47 -24.16
N SER A 127 -32.13 0.55 -25.00
CA SER A 127 -31.18 1.67 -24.96
C SER A 127 -31.49 2.73 -23.90
N PHE A 128 -30.46 3.49 -23.55
CA PHE A 128 -30.50 4.67 -22.68
C PHE A 128 -31.51 5.73 -23.13
N LEU A 129 -32.01 6.51 -22.15
CA LEU A 129 -32.56 7.85 -22.32
C LEU A 129 -32.12 8.73 -21.14
N GLU A 130 -31.83 9.99 -21.45
CA GLU A 130 -31.32 11.02 -20.53
C GLU A 130 -32.45 11.68 -19.70
N LEU A 131 -32.10 12.36 -18.61
CA LEU A 131 -33.03 13.23 -17.85
C LEU A 131 -32.29 14.41 -17.19
N ASP A 132 -32.79 15.62 -17.44
CA ASP A 132 -32.20 16.93 -17.11
C ASP A 132 -32.70 17.57 -15.80
N SER A 133 -31.91 18.53 -15.27
CA SER A 133 -32.32 19.66 -14.36
C SER A 133 -32.80 19.29 -12.93
N ILE A 134 -32.85 20.15 -11.88
CA ILE A 134 -33.09 21.62 -11.73
C ILE A 134 -32.23 22.24 -10.53
N PRO A 135 -32.49 23.41 -9.85
CA PRO A 135 -31.56 24.57 -9.85
C PRO A 135 -30.99 25.09 -8.48
N LYS A 136 -30.28 26.24 -8.55
CA LYS A 136 -29.73 27.11 -7.46
C LYS A 136 -30.83 27.87 -6.65
N GLU A 137 -30.62 28.74 -5.64
CA GLU A 137 -29.47 29.49 -5.08
C GLU A 137 -29.74 29.83 -3.58
N ILE A 138 -28.88 30.51 -2.78
CA ILE A 138 -28.88 31.98 -2.45
C ILE A 138 -27.81 32.23 -1.34
N SER A 139 -27.27 33.47 -1.20
CA SER A 139 -26.23 33.89 -0.21
C SER A 139 -26.71 34.89 0.88
N ARG A 140 -25.90 35.15 1.95
CA ARG A 140 -25.49 36.51 2.46
C ARG A 140 -24.66 36.55 3.79
N THR A 141 -23.41 37.08 3.70
CA THR A 141 -22.72 38.17 4.46
C THR A 141 -23.19 38.63 5.89
N ALA A 142 -22.37 39.14 6.84
CA ALA A 142 -20.89 39.35 6.96
C ALA A 142 -20.40 39.90 8.36
N SER A 143 -19.07 39.86 8.62
CA SER A 143 -18.21 40.69 9.53
C SER A 143 -18.37 40.59 11.08
N SER A 144 -17.33 40.49 11.93
CA SER A 144 -16.12 41.36 12.05
C SER A 144 -15.02 40.77 13.00
N SER A 145 -13.81 41.35 12.99
CA SER A 145 -12.50 40.81 13.48
C SER A 145 -12.05 41.32 14.89
N PRO A 146 -10.79 41.12 15.39
CA PRO A 146 -9.71 40.13 15.09
C PRO A 146 -8.98 39.52 16.32
N MET A 147 -8.21 38.42 16.17
CA MET A 147 -6.92 38.20 16.90
C MET A 147 -6.05 37.09 16.26
N HIS A 148 -4.71 37.21 16.42
CA HIS A 148 -3.71 36.40 15.69
C HIS A 148 -3.65 34.90 16.08
N LYS A 149 -4.02 34.02 15.15
CA LYS A 149 -3.50 32.67 14.86
C LYS A 149 -4.15 32.24 13.54
N LEU A 150 -3.38 31.69 12.58
CA LEU A 150 -3.94 31.25 11.29
C LEU A 150 -4.63 29.89 11.43
N HIS A 151 -5.82 29.90 12.02
CA HIS A 151 -6.80 28.83 11.89
C HIS A 151 -7.68 29.14 10.68
N ASP A 152 -7.74 28.21 9.71
CA ASP A 152 -8.83 28.21 8.73
C ASP A 152 -10.10 27.68 9.43
N GLU A 153 -11.28 28.16 9.05
CA GLU A 153 -12.51 27.76 9.73
C GLU A 153 -12.82 26.27 9.47
N GLU A 154 -13.16 25.53 10.53
CA GLU A 154 -13.34 24.06 10.60
C GLU A 154 -12.05 23.20 10.73
N GLN A 155 -11.44 23.23 11.93
CA GLN A 155 -10.64 22.17 12.65
C GLN A 155 -9.53 21.35 11.94
N ASN A 156 -9.30 21.49 10.64
CA ASN A 156 -8.34 20.66 9.90
C ASN A 156 -6.90 21.13 10.14
N VAL A 157 -5.94 20.21 10.14
CA VAL A 157 -4.50 20.53 10.24
C VAL A 157 -3.86 20.46 8.85
N LEU A 158 -3.00 21.41 8.52
CA LEU A 158 -2.19 21.39 7.31
C LEU A 158 -0.82 20.77 7.62
N VAL A 159 -0.47 19.71 6.89
CA VAL A 159 0.82 19.02 6.99
C VAL A 159 1.60 19.25 5.70
N GLU A 160 2.75 19.90 5.83
CA GLU A 160 3.70 20.13 4.74
C GLU A 160 4.49 18.85 4.44
N VAL A 161 4.53 18.45 3.18
CA VAL A 161 5.30 17.32 2.65
C VAL A 161 6.18 17.83 1.51
N HIS A 162 7.49 17.73 1.66
CA HIS A 162 8.45 17.91 0.58
C HIS A 162 8.42 16.68 -0.32
N TYR A 163 8.59 16.85 -1.63
CA TYR A 163 8.69 15.71 -2.56
C TYR A 163 9.84 15.87 -3.54
N ALA A 164 10.42 14.73 -3.90
CA ALA A 164 11.30 14.54 -5.04
C ALA A 164 10.74 13.35 -5.85
N THR A 165 10.54 13.54 -7.15
CA THR A 165 9.89 12.52 -8.01
C THR A 165 10.48 12.47 -9.41
N ASN A 166 10.84 11.26 -9.85
CA ASN A 166 11.24 10.99 -11.23
C ASN A 166 10.07 10.48 -12.10
N ARG A 167 8.83 10.72 -11.64
CA ARG A 167 7.63 10.58 -12.49
C ARG A 167 7.55 11.72 -13.48
N LYS A 168 7.00 11.44 -14.65
CA LYS A 168 6.74 12.43 -15.71
C LYS A 168 5.58 13.35 -15.30
N SER A 169 5.78 14.65 -15.44
CA SER A 169 4.70 15.64 -15.25
C SER A 169 3.66 15.53 -16.37
N CYS A 170 2.39 15.46 -16.01
CA CYS A 170 1.27 15.34 -16.96
C CYS A 170 0.30 16.53 -16.91
N GLY A 171 0.16 17.19 -15.75
CA GLY A 171 -0.72 18.33 -15.55
C GLY A 171 -2.21 17.98 -15.53
N GLY A 172 -3.04 18.91 -15.05
CA GLY A 172 -4.46 18.69 -14.80
C GLY A 172 -4.73 18.28 -13.36
N GLU A 173 -5.71 17.40 -13.12
CA GLU A 173 -6.03 16.89 -11.77
C GLU A 173 -4.96 15.92 -11.24
N GLU A 174 -4.25 15.23 -12.15
CA GLU A 174 -3.10 14.37 -11.83
C GLU A 174 -1.80 15.12 -12.15
N ILE A 175 -0.99 15.39 -11.13
CA ILE A 175 0.22 16.23 -11.27
C ILE A 175 1.34 15.44 -11.97
N PHE A 176 1.50 14.17 -11.60
CA PHE A 176 2.55 13.27 -12.08
C PHE A 176 1.96 11.89 -12.39
N SER A 177 2.34 11.30 -13.52
CA SER A 177 1.79 10.03 -13.99
C SER A 177 2.54 8.80 -13.45
N GLY A 178 2.19 7.61 -13.96
CA GLY A 178 2.97 6.38 -13.81
C GLY A 178 4.22 6.29 -14.70
N GLU A 179 4.44 7.23 -15.64
CA GLU A 179 5.62 7.16 -16.52
C GLU A 179 6.90 7.69 -15.84
N ARG A 180 8.04 7.06 -16.13
CA ARG A 180 9.36 7.48 -15.65
C ARG A 180 10.01 8.55 -16.52
N GLN A 181 10.80 9.42 -15.90
CA GLN A 181 11.75 10.31 -16.54
C GLN A 181 13.12 10.24 -15.85
N ASN A 182 14.14 10.87 -16.44
CA ASN A 182 15.52 10.78 -15.95
C ASN A 182 15.79 11.73 -14.78
N ASP A 183 15.18 12.92 -14.83
CA ASP A 183 15.44 14.03 -13.91
C ASP A 183 14.41 14.09 -12.79
N LEU A 184 14.83 14.61 -11.63
CA LEU A 184 13.94 14.80 -10.48
C LEU A 184 13.15 16.11 -10.60
N ASN A 185 11.85 16.03 -10.38
CA ASN A 185 11.02 17.19 -10.05
C ASN A 185 10.98 17.34 -8.54
N TYR A 186 11.20 18.55 -8.05
CA TYR A 186 11.13 18.88 -6.64
C TYR A 186 9.91 19.74 -6.33
N GLY A 187 9.41 19.67 -5.09
CA GLY A 187 8.38 20.58 -4.65
C GLY A 187 7.90 20.35 -3.22
N ILE A 188 6.81 21.03 -2.89
CA ILE A 188 6.10 20.94 -1.61
C ILE A 188 4.61 20.77 -1.89
N THR A 189 3.94 19.95 -1.08
CA THR A 189 2.48 19.82 -1.01
C THR A 189 2.00 20.00 0.43
N ASN A 190 0.97 20.80 0.64
CA ASN A 190 0.27 20.88 1.91
C ASN A 190 -0.95 19.95 1.87
N VAL A 191 -1.04 19.05 2.83
CA VAL A 191 -2.15 18.11 2.98
C VAL A 191 -3.04 18.55 4.14
N SER A 192 -4.33 18.73 3.87
CA SER A 192 -5.35 18.97 4.89
C SER A 192 -5.79 17.63 5.50
N ILE A 193 -5.67 17.51 6.83
CA ILE A 193 -6.03 16.33 7.62
C ILE A 193 -7.24 16.66 8.52
N PRO A 194 -8.34 15.90 8.43
CA PRO A 194 -9.56 16.16 9.19
C PRO A 194 -9.49 15.62 10.62
N THR A 195 -8.99 16.43 11.55
CA THR A 195 -8.75 16.02 12.96
C THR A 195 -9.99 15.51 13.71
N ASN A 196 -11.19 15.88 13.24
CA ASN A 196 -12.48 15.48 13.78
C ASN A 196 -12.89 14.03 13.44
N VAL A 197 -12.32 13.42 12.39
CA VAL A 197 -12.63 12.03 11.98
C VAL A 197 -11.40 11.15 11.78
N HIS A 198 -10.21 11.74 11.67
CA HIS A 198 -8.99 11.02 11.39
C HIS A 198 -8.66 10.01 12.50
N LYS A 199 -8.26 8.81 12.10
CA LYS A 199 -7.80 7.75 12.99
C LYS A 199 -6.38 7.34 12.62
N SER A 200 -5.46 7.42 13.58
CA SER A 200 -4.05 7.13 13.35
C SER A 200 -3.80 5.81 12.63
N GLY A 201 -2.93 5.86 11.62
CA GLY A 201 -2.65 4.78 10.67
C GLY A 201 -3.47 4.85 9.37
N ASN A 202 -4.60 5.56 9.36
CA ASN A 202 -5.51 5.61 8.22
C ASN A 202 -5.30 6.86 7.36
N VAL A 203 -5.64 6.73 6.08
CA VAL A 203 -5.80 7.88 5.17
C VAL A 203 -7.26 7.90 4.75
N GLU A 204 -8.06 8.77 5.36
CA GLU A 204 -9.49 8.84 5.05
C GLU A 204 -9.71 9.36 3.61
N ARG A 205 -10.46 8.62 2.79
CA ARG A 205 -10.71 8.92 1.37
C ARG A 205 -12.18 8.77 0.99
N PRO A 206 -12.64 9.43 -0.11
CA PRO A 206 -14.02 9.28 -0.59
C PRO A 206 -14.33 7.82 -0.94
N LYS A 207 -15.50 7.33 -0.51
CA LYS A 207 -16.00 6.02 -0.92
C LYS A 207 -16.32 6.01 -2.41
N VAL A 208 -15.75 5.08 -3.18
CA VAL A 208 -15.96 5.03 -4.64
C VAL A 208 -17.24 4.26 -5.00
N PHE A 209 -18.31 4.98 -5.32
CA PHE A 209 -19.61 4.40 -5.69
C PHE A 209 -19.88 4.52 -7.20
N LEU A 210 -20.11 3.38 -7.87
CA LEU A 210 -20.58 3.33 -9.26
C LEU A 210 -19.75 4.14 -10.30
N LYS A 211 -18.41 4.12 -10.19
CA LYS A 211 -17.45 4.96 -10.97
C LYS A 211 -17.54 6.48 -10.70
N PHE A 212 -18.45 6.95 -9.85
CA PHE A 212 -18.40 8.30 -9.30
C PHE A 212 -17.49 8.32 -8.07
N VAL A 213 -16.35 9.01 -8.18
CA VAL A 213 -15.59 9.46 -7.02
C VAL A 213 -16.36 10.65 -6.44
N PHE A 214 -16.90 10.53 -5.24
CA PHE A 214 -17.46 11.69 -4.56
C PHE A 214 -16.36 12.73 -4.36
N LYS A 215 -16.63 14.00 -4.68
CA LYS A 215 -15.66 15.10 -4.55
C LYS A 215 -15.02 15.07 -3.16
N GLU A 216 -13.69 15.16 -3.13
CA GLU A 216 -12.93 15.21 -1.88
C GLU A 216 -13.43 16.35 -0.97
N ASN A 217 -13.54 16.05 0.32
CA ASN A 217 -14.15 16.91 1.32
C ASN A 217 -13.15 17.03 2.47
N LYS A 218 -12.60 18.24 2.66
CA LYS A 218 -11.53 18.50 3.63
C LYS A 218 -11.90 18.12 5.07
N ASN A 219 -13.19 18.08 5.41
CA ASN A 219 -13.69 17.79 6.76
C ASN A 219 -13.95 16.28 6.99
N LYS A 220 -13.61 15.44 6.01
CA LYS A 220 -13.84 13.98 6.04
C LYS A 220 -12.71 13.15 5.46
N HIS A 221 -11.90 13.73 4.58
CA HIS A 221 -10.87 13.03 3.82
C HIS A 221 -9.57 13.85 3.81
N PHE A 222 -8.46 13.16 3.59
CA PHE A 222 -7.19 13.81 3.24
C PHE A 222 -7.33 14.50 1.88
N VAL A 223 -6.88 15.76 1.78
CA VAL A 223 -6.95 16.57 0.55
C VAL A 223 -5.65 17.32 0.37
N ILE A 224 -5.11 17.36 -0.86
CA ILE A 224 -4.02 18.29 -1.19
C ILE A 224 -4.64 19.69 -1.22
N ASP A 225 -4.31 20.50 -0.23
CA ASP A 225 -4.80 21.86 -0.07
C ASP A 225 -4.14 22.80 -1.10
N SER A 226 -2.82 22.71 -1.18
CA SER A 226 -1.98 23.56 -2.02
C SER A 226 -0.67 22.83 -2.35
N GLY A 227 0.02 23.26 -3.40
CA GLY A 227 1.31 22.71 -3.78
C GLY A 227 2.13 23.69 -4.62
N LYS A 228 3.46 23.58 -4.55
CA LYS A 228 4.42 24.42 -5.28
C LYS A 228 5.57 23.55 -5.80
N SER A 229 5.80 23.55 -7.10
CA SER A 229 7.05 23.04 -7.69
C SER A 229 8.22 23.96 -7.33
N LEU A 230 9.38 23.38 -7.04
CA LEU A 230 10.59 24.09 -6.65
C LEU A 230 11.74 23.77 -7.61
N THR A 231 12.62 24.75 -7.81
CA THR A 231 13.98 24.45 -8.30
C THR A 231 14.78 23.68 -7.24
N GLU A 232 15.82 22.96 -7.66
CA GLU A 232 16.68 22.21 -6.72
C GLU A 232 17.27 23.12 -5.62
N SER A 233 17.67 24.34 -5.97
CA SER A 233 18.19 25.32 -5.00
C SER A 233 17.15 25.80 -3.99
N GLU A 234 15.91 26.06 -4.43
CA GLU A 234 14.81 26.39 -3.50
C GLU A 234 14.46 25.20 -2.60
N PHE A 235 14.48 23.98 -3.15
CA PHE A 235 14.21 22.75 -2.42
C PHE A 235 15.27 22.49 -1.32
N LYS A 236 16.56 22.57 -1.66
CA LYS A 236 17.67 22.50 -0.69
C LYS A 236 17.53 23.53 0.43
N ASN A 237 17.30 24.79 0.06
CA ASN A 237 17.13 25.88 1.03
C ASN A 237 15.93 25.64 1.95
N SER A 238 14.80 25.18 1.40
CA SER A 238 13.60 24.87 2.20
C SER A 238 13.84 23.71 3.17
N LEU A 239 14.52 22.63 2.73
CA LEU A 239 14.87 21.53 3.64
C LEU A 239 15.81 21.98 4.76
N ILE A 240 16.82 22.80 4.47
CA ILE A 240 17.72 23.36 5.50
C ILE A 240 16.96 24.25 6.50
N GLU A 241 16.08 25.13 6.02
CA GLU A 241 15.26 26.01 6.85
C GLU A 241 14.32 25.22 7.78
N LYS A 242 13.61 24.23 7.22
CA LYS A 242 12.57 23.46 7.93
C LYS A 242 13.18 22.42 8.88
N SER A 243 14.29 21.78 8.52
CA SER A 243 15.03 20.86 9.40
C SER A 243 15.77 21.58 10.52
N GLN A 244 16.03 22.89 10.36
CA GLN A 244 16.97 23.66 11.20
C GLN A 244 18.36 22.99 11.31
N LYS A 245 18.73 22.15 10.32
CA LYS A 245 19.85 21.20 10.37
C LYS A 245 19.82 20.18 11.52
N LYS A 246 18.71 20.03 12.25
CA LYS A 246 18.59 19.05 13.35
C LYS A 246 18.15 17.68 12.84
N SER A 247 16.97 17.60 12.23
CA SER A 247 16.45 16.30 11.78
C SER A 247 15.57 16.41 10.53
N MET A 248 15.46 15.32 9.77
CA MET A 248 14.49 15.15 8.68
C MET A 248 14.19 13.67 8.39
N MET A 249 12.97 13.39 7.92
CA MET A 249 12.55 12.04 7.55
C MET A 249 12.41 11.90 6.04
N ILE A 250 12.94 10.82 5.44
CA ILE A 250 12.72 10.44 4.05
C ILE A 250 11.76 9.25 4.01
N PHE A 251 10.70 9.33 3.20
CA PHE A 251 9.77 8.22 2.97
C PHE A 251 9.85 7.71 1.54
N VAL A 252 9.99 6.39 1.37
CA VAL A 252 10.03 5.69 0.07
C VAL A 252 8.84 4.71 -0.01
N HIS A 253 7.89 5.00 -0.90
CA HIS A 253 6.65 4.21 -1.01
C HIS A 253 6.86 2.85 -1.72
N GLY A 254 5.87 1.95 -1.59
CA GLY A 254 5.86 0.62 -2.21
C GLY A 254 5.43 0.59 -3.69
N TYR A 255 5.15 -0.61 -4.21
CA TYR A 255 4.55 -0.79 -5.54
C TYR A 255 3.05 -0.43 -5.53
N ASN A 256 2.43 -0.23 -6.69
CA ASN A 256 1.00 0.09 -6.84
C ASN A 256 0.55 1.34 -6.03
N VAL A 257 1.31 2.43 -6.11
CA VAL A 257 1.00 3.71 -5.46
C VAL A 257 1.04 4.82 -6.51
N ASN A 258 -0.01 5.65 -6.60
CA ASN A 258 0.05 6.89 -7.37
C ASN A 258 0.71 8.03 -6.55
N PHE A 259 1.08 9.14 -7.19
CA PHE A 259 1.76 10.25 -6.51
C PHE A 259 0.96 10.83 -5.34
N LYS A 260 -0.36 10.95 -5.49
CA LYS A 260 -1.27 11.54 -4.49
C LYS A 260 -1.35 10.70 -3.22
N ASP A 261 -1.44 9.39 -3.37
CA ASP A 261 -1.53 8.45 -2.24
C ASP A 261 -0.19 8.35 -1.50
N ALA A 262 0.94 8.46 -2.21
CA ALA A 262 2.26 8.58 -1.59
C ALA A 262 2.42 9.88 -0.78
N VAL A 263 1.93 11.02 -1.29
CA VAL A 263 1.86 12.30 -0.55
C VAL A 263 1.00 12.16 0.70
N PHE A 264 -0.19 11.56 0.60
CA PHE A 264 -1.07 11.37 1.74
C PHE A 264 -0.50 10.43 2.80
N LYS A 265 0.17 9.33 2.43
CA LYS A 265 0.85 8.47 3.41
C LYS A 265 1.99 9.21 4.11
N SER A 266 2.75 10.04 3.38
CA SER A 266 3.82 10.88 3.97
C SER A 266 3.28 11.85 5.01
N ALA A 267 2.15 12.51 4.71
CA ALA A 267 1.46 13.40 5.64
C ALA A 267 0.89 12.65 6.85
N GLN A 268 0.30 11.47 6.66
CA GLN A 268 -0.21 10.61 7.74
C GLN A 268 0.92 10.16 8.68
N ILE A 269 2.04 9.69 8.14
CA ILE A 269 3.22 9.29 8.95
C ILE A 269 3.74 10.48 9.77
N LYS A 270 3.92 11.65 9.14
CA LYS A 270 4.37 12.86 9.85
C LYS A 270 3.39 13.30 10.94
N TYR A 271 2.09 13.25 10.67
CA TYR A 271 1.05 13.64 11.62
C TYR A 271 0.97 12.69 12.81
N ASP A 272 0.83 11.38 12.56
CA ASP A 272 0.59 10.40 13.62
C ASP A 272 1.81 10.17 14.52
N LEU A 273 3.02 10.19 13.95
CA LEU A 273 4.25 10.14 14.76
C LEU A 273 4.52 11.48 15.48
N THR A 274 3.65 12.48 15.34
CA THR A 274 3.82 13.85 15.87
C THR A 274 5.19 14.42 15.51
N TYR A 275 5.65 14.12 14.29
CA TYR A 275 7.02 14.39 13.87
C TYR A 275 7.17 15.87 13.49
N GLU A 276 7.91 16.64 14.28
CA GLU A 276 8.01 18.10 14.11
C GLU A 276 8.76 18.50 12.83
N TRP A 277 9.83 17.76 12.50
CA TRP A 277 10.78 17.99 11.41
C TRP A 277 10.21 17.68 10.00
N PRO A 278 10.79 18.21 8.90
CA PRO A 278 10.27 17.99 7.55
C PRO A 278 10.26 16.51 7.14
N VAL A 279 9.24 16.13 6.37
CA VAL A 279 9.17 14.83 5.69
C VAL A 279 9.38 15.02 4.19
N LEU A 280 10.29 14.25 3.63
CA LEU A 280 10.63 14.20 2.22
C LEU A 280 10.14 12.88 1.62
N LEU A 281 9.11 12.96 0.78
CA LEU A 281 8.69 11.86 -0.06
C LEU A 281 9.63 11.69 -1.26
N PHE A 282 10.21 10.50 -1.41
CA PHE A 282 10.68 10.04 -2.72
C PHE A 282 9.55 9.26 -3.41
N SER A 283 9.01 9.80 -4.50
CA SER A 283 8.00 9.11 -5.30
C SER A 283 8.58 8.61 -6.61
N TRP A 284 8.44 7.30 -6.83
CA TRP A 284 8.92 6.61 -8.01
C TRP A 284 7.74 6.01 -8.81
N PRO A 285 7.86 5.85 -10.13
CA PRO A 285 6.79 5.38 -11.01
C PRO A 285 6.43 3.89 -10.81
N SER A 286 5.58 3.60 -9.83
CA SER A 286 4.89 2.32 -9.71
C SER A 286 3.54 2.37 -10.48
N ASN A 287 3.37 1.49 -11.47
CA ASN A 287 2.38 1.55 -12.56
C ASN A 287 0.96 1.04 -12.19
N ASP A 288 0.46 1.39 -11.01
CA ASP A 288 -0.96 1.26 -10.60
C ASP A 288 -1.65 -0.09 -10.93
N SER A 289 -0.88 -1.19 -11.01
CA SER A 289 -1.44 -2.53 -11.12
C SER A 289 -0.48 -3.64 -10.68
N ILE A 290 -1.04 -4.72 -10.12
CA ILE A 290 -0.31 -5.94 -9.73
C ILE A 290 0.37 -6.63 -10.93
N ARG A 291 -0.18 -6.51 -12.14
CA ARG A 291 0.46 -7.06 -13.35
C ARG A 291 1.67 -6.26 -13.80
N SER A 292 1.73 -4.99 -13.44
CA SER A 292 2.87 -4.14 -13.71
C SER A 292 4.10 -4.57 -12.88
N TYR A 293 3.96 -5.45 -11.88
CA TYR A 293 5.02 -5.79 -10.92
C TYR A 293 6.42 -6.03 -11.51
N PRO A 294 6.63 -6.80 -12.62
CA PRO A 294 7.97 -6.91 -13.22
C PRO A 294 8.50 -5.57 -13.76
N SER A 295 7.63 -4.79 -14.43
CA SER A 295 7.95 -3.43 -14.89
C SER A 295 8.12 -2.45 -13.72
N ASP A 296 7.44 -2.64 -12.60
CA ASP A 296 7.61 -1.86 -11.38
C ASP A 296 8.96 -2.17 -10.73
N ARG A 297 9.43 -3.43 -10.76
CA ARG A 297 10.77 -3.76 -10.30
C ARG A 297 11.85 -3.15 -11.20
N GLU A 298 11.64 -3.12 -12.52
CA GLU A 298 12.50 -2.35 -13.44
C GLU A 298 12.44 -0.84 -13.18
N ASN A 299 11.26 -0.28 -12.90
CA ASN A 299 11.09 1.13 -12.56
C ASN A 299 11.75 1.47 -11.21
N ALA A 300 11.68 0.60 -10.21
CA ALA A 300 12.37 0.73 -8.94
C ALA A 300 13.89 0.69 -9.13
N LEU A 301 14.40 -0.28 -9.90
CA LEU A 301 15.83 -0.34 -10.26
C LEU A 301 16.29 0.88 -11.07
N TYR A 302 15.44 1.44 -11.93
CA TYR A 302 15.73 2.67 -12.66
C TYR A 302 15.77 3.90 -11.74
N SER A 303 14.80 3.97 -10.83
CA SER A 303 14.60 5.08 -9.90
C SER A 303 15.61 5.08 -8.76
N SER A 304 16.26 3.94 -8.47
CA SER A 304 17.33 3.84 -7.48
C SER A 304 18.49 4.79 -7.77
N LYS A 305 18.79 5.08 -9.05
CA LYS A 305 19.79 6.10 -9.43
C LYS A 305 19.34 7.51 -9.03
N CYS A 306 18.07 7.84 -9.24
CA CYS A 306 17.51 9.12 -8.84
C CYS A 306 17.47 9.25 -7.30
N LEU A 307 17.15 8.16 -6.59
CA LEU A 307 17.18 8.10 -5.13
C LEU A 307 18.62 8.23 -4.59
N ALA A 308 19.63 7.58 -5.19
CA ALA A 308 21.02 7.72 -4.78
C ALA A 308 21.49 9.18 -4.87
N ASN A 309 21.21 9.84 -5.99
CA ASN A 309 21.47 11.29 -6.15
C ASN A 309 20.75 12.15 -5.10
N LEU A 310 19.53 11.76 -4.69
CA LEU A 310 18.77 12.47 -3.67
C LEU A 310 19.33 12.25 -2.26
N LEU A 311 19.80 11.04 -1.94
CA LEU A 311 20.43 10.73 -0.66
C LEU A 311 21.76 11.48 -0.51
N ASP A 312 22.61 11.47 -1.54
CA ASP A 312 23.84 12.28 -1.56
C ASP A 312 23.52 13.79 -1.50
N LEU A 313 22.43 14.25 -2.11
CA LEU A 313 21.96 15.64 -1.97
C LEU A 313 21.59 15.97 -0.52
N VAL A 314 20.90 15.06 0.19
CA VAL A 314 20.46 15.24 1.58
C VAL A 314 21.65 15.22 2.55
N GLU A 315 22.60 14.29 2.38
CA GLU A 315 23.87 14.26 3.11
C GLU A 315 24.57 15.63 3.06
N ASN A 316 24.70 16.19 1.85
CA ASN A 316 25.32 17.49 1.62
C ASN A 316 24.54 18.70 2.20
N LEU A 317 23.33 18.52 2.75
CA LEU A 317 22.66 19.56 3.53
C LEU A 317 23.26 19.70 4.94
N GLY A 318 23.95 18.68 5.45
CA GLY A 318 24.48 18.63 6.81
C GLY A 318 23.37 18.79 7.86
N VAL A 319 22.39 17.88 7.81
CA VAL A 319 21.37 17.69 8.85
C VAL A 319 21.92 16.66 9.84
N GLU A 320 21.87 16.94 11.14
CA GLU A 320 22.43 16.09 12.20
C GLU A 320 21.77 14.70 12.28
N GLU A 321 20.49 14.61 11.94
CA GLU A 321 19.72 13.37 11.97
C GLU A 321 18.90 13.16 10.68
N VAL A 322 19.25 12.14 9.91
CA VAL A 322 18.47 11.67 8.76
C VAL A 322 17.85 10.32 9.09
N ILE A 323 16.53 10.27 9.04
CA ILE A 323 15.74 9.06 9.27
C ILE A 323 15.13 8.62 7.92
N VAL A 324 15.22 7.35 7.57
CA VAL A 324 14.65 6.80 6.34
C VAL A 324 13.63 5.71 6.65
N VAL A 325 12.47 5.78 5.99
CA VAL A 325 11.40 4.79 6.09
C VAL A 325 11.07 4.32 4.67
N ALA A 326 11.28 3.04 4.39
CA ALA A 326 10.95 2.44 3.09
C ALA A 326 9.96 1.29 3.25
N HIS A 327 9.00 1.19 2.34
CA HIS A 327 7.92 0.20 2.41
C HIS A 327 7.87 -0.70 1.16
N SER A 328 7.68 -2.01 1.35
CA SER A 328 7.47 -2.99 0.28
C SER A 328 8.54 -2.89 -0.82
N MET A 329 8.19 -2.80 -2.11
CA MET A 329 9.15 -2.65 -3.22
C MET A 329 10.00 -1.36 -3.13
N GLY A 330 9.56 -0.36 -2.36
CA GLY A 330 10.39 0.81 -2.02
C GLY A 330 11.67 0.45 -1.27
N THR A 331 11.66 -0.64 -0.50
CA THR A 331 12.87 -1.17 0.16
C THR A 331 13.90 -1.67 -0.86
N PHE A 332 13.46 -2.32 -1.94
CA PHE A 332 14.33 -2.74 -3.05
C PHE A 332 14.88 -1.52 -3.81
N CYS A 333 14.04 -0.53 -4.10
CA CYS A 333 14.49 0.74 -4.70
C CYS A 333 15.56 1.44 -3.85
N LEU A 334 15.39 1.43 -2.53
CA LEU A 334 16.35 2.01 -1.58
C LEU A 334 17.64 1.17 -1.49
N ALA A 335 17.56 -0.15 -1.37
CA ALA A 335 18.73 -1.03 -1.28
C ALA A 335 19.64 -0.90 -2.52
N GLU A 336 19.04 -0.80 -3.72
CA GLU A 336 19.78 -0.47 -4.94
C GLU A 336 20.36 0.95 -4.91
N ALA A 337 19.68 1.93 -4.32
CA ALA A 337 20.20 3.29 -4.23
C ALA A 337 21.42 3.36 -3.30
N LEU A 338 21.39 2.64 -2.17
CA LEU A 338 22.45 2.60 -1.16
C LEU A 338 23.75 1.97 -1.68
N SER A 339 23.69 1.03 -2.64
CA SER A 339 24.89 0.51 -3.30
C SER A 339 25.51 1.49 -4.33
N ARG A 340 24.99 2.73 -4.40
CA ARG A 340 25.37 3.77 -5.38
C ARG A 340 25.58 5.16 -4.76
N VAL A 341 25.29 5.35 -3.46
CA VAL A 341 25.60 6.60 -2.74
C VAL A 341 27.10 6.74 -2.50
N SER A 342 27.54 7.94 -2.16
CA SER A 342 28.93 8.21 -1.81
C SER A 342 29.40 7.43 -0.58
N ASP A 343 30.70 7.08 -0.53
CA ASP A 343 31.29 6.29 0.57
C ASP A 343 31.17 6.94 1.96
N HIS A 344 30.95 8.26 2.01
CA HIS A 344 30.83 9.05 3.24
C HIS A 344 29.39 9.29 3.70
N THR A 345 28.39 8.86 2.93
CA THR A 345 26.97 9.05 3.25
C THR A 345 26.60 8.28 4.51
N SER A 346 26.05 8.97 5.52
CA SER A 346 25.82 8.42 6.86
C SER A 346 24.55 8.97 7.50
N PHE A 347 23.61 8.07 7.80
CA PHE A 347 22.28 8.39 8.31
C PHE A 347 21.99 7.63 9.61
N GLN A 348 21.09 8.15 10.44
CA GLN A 348 20.97 7.69 11.82
C GLN A 348 20.07 6.45 11.93
N ARG A 349 18.91 6.44 11.25
CA ARG A 349 17.91 5.37 11.44
C ARG A 349 17.22 4.96 10.15
N LEU A 350 17.13 3.65 9.91
CA LEU A 350 16.35 3.03 8.83
C LEU A 350 15.23 2.16 9.38
N ALA A 351 14.01 2.33 8.87
CA ALA A 351 12.92 1.35 8.99
C ALA A 351 12.61 0.74 7.62
N LEU A 352 12.77 -0.58 7.50
CA LEU A 352 12.35 -1.35 6.33
C LEU A 352 11.05 -2.10 6.66
N ALA A 353 9.94 -1.58 6.17
CA ALA A 353 8.61 -2.15 6.38
C ALA A 353 8.21 -3.11 5.25
N ALA A 354 7.81 -4.33 5.60
CA ALA A 354 7.35 -5.36 4.68
C ALA A 354 8.28 -5.56 3.47
N ALA A 355 9.60 -5.61 3.72
CA ALA A 355 10.61 -5.48 2.68
C ALA A 355 10.51 -6.56 1.58
N ASP A 356 10.33 -6.11 0.34
CA ASP A 356 10.14 -6.95 -0.86
C ASP A 356 11.48 -7.21 -1.57
N ILE A 357 12.43 -7.75 -0.80
CA ILE A 357 13.74 -8.23 -1.25
C ILE A 357 13.82 -9.71 -0.86
N GLU A 358 14.46 -10.54 -1.67
CA GLU A 358 14.73 -11.95 -1.33
C GLU A 358 15.66 -12.05 -0.10
N LYS A 359 15.36 -12.96 0.84
CA LYS A 359 16.09 -13.07 2.11
C LYS A 359 17.59 -13.27 1.94
N ASP A 360 17.99 -14.19 1.06
CA ASP A 360 19.40 -14.49 0.83
C ASP A 360 20.10 -13.29 0.18
N ALA A 361 19.53 -12.73 -0.89
CA ALA A 361 20.06 -11.53 -1.54
C ALA A 361 20.17 -10.33 -0.58
N PHE A 362 19.20 -10.14 0.33
CA PHE A 362 19.30 -9.13 1.38
C PHE A 362 20.51 -9.37 2.28
N ALA A 363 20.65 -10.58 2.81
CA ALA A 363 21.73 -10.94 3.71
C ALA A 363 23.13 -10.95 3.06
N THR A 364 23.24 -11.22 1.75
CA THR A 364 24.54 -11.36 1.05
C THR A 364 24.95 -10.18 0.18
N HIS A 365 24.02 -9.28 -0.18
CA HIS A 365 24.29 -8.19 -1.14
C HIS A 365 23.89 -6.80 -0.68
N TYR A 366 22.96 -6.66 0.26
CA TYR A 366 22.46 -5.34 0.67
C TYR A 366 22.70 -5.03 2.16
N ALA A 367 22.81 -6.04 3.02
CA ALA A 367 23.00 -5.86 4.46
C ALA A 367 24.25 -5.05 4.83
N ASP A 368 25.39 -5.34 4.19
CA ASP A 368 26.66 -4.66 4.50
C ASP A 368 26.64 -3.18 4.10
N ASP A 369 26.06 -2.82 2.95
CA ASP A 369 25.87 -1.42 2.54
C ASP A 369 24.90 -0.68 3.46
N ILE A 370 23.80 -1.33 3.87
CA ILE A 370 22.85 -0.76 4.83
C ILE A 370 23.53 -0.51 6.18
N ASN A 371 24.26 -1.48 6.72
CA ASN A 371 24.98 -1.36 7.99
C ASN A 371 26.16 -0.38 7.94
N ARG A 372 26.72 -0.11 6.76
CA ARG A 372 27.73 0.94 6.54
C ARG A 372 27.12 2.34 6.57
N ILE A 373 25.93 2.51 6.00
CA ILE A 373 25.29 3.83 5.82
C ILE A 373 24.40 4.20 7.01
N PHE A 374 23.77 3.24 7.68
CA PHE A 374 22.84 3.50 8.78
C PHE A 374 23.39 3.05 10.13
N GLU A 375 23.43 3.98 11.11
CA GLU A 375 23.83 3.64 12.48
C GLU A 375 22.93 2.58 13.10
N HIS A 376 21.61 2.68 12.86
CA HIS A 376 20.61 1.71 13.33
C HIS A 376 19.62 1.35 12.21
N THR A 377 19.36 0.05 12.04
CA THR A 377 18.35 -0.47 11.11
C THR A 377 17.36 -1.38 11.84
N THR A 378 16.07 -1.18 11.58
CA THR A 378 14.98 -2.07 12.03
C THR A 378 14.21 -2.61 10.82
N LEU A 379 14.08 -3.94 10.76
CA LEU A 379 13.24 -4.66 9.83
C LEU A 379 11.87 -4.90 10.50
N TYR A 380 10.79 -4.57 9.80
CA TYR A 380 9.41 -4.80 10.24
C TYR A 380 8.75 -5.80 9.29
N MET A 381 8.38 -6.99 9.80
CA MET A 381 7.92 -8.13 9.01
C MET A 381 6.56 -8.66 9.49
N SER A 382 5.77 -9.27 8.62
CA SER A 382 4.49 -9.90 8.99
C SER A 382 4.11 -11.05 8.06
N SER A 383 3.53 -12.12 8.64
CA SER A 383 2.98 -13.25 7.88
C SER A 383 1.62 -12.97 7.24
N THR A 384 1.01 -11.82 7.54
CA THR A 384 -0.30 -11.41 7.04
C THR A 384 -0.26 -10.25 6.05
N ASP A 385 0.93 -9.83 5.60
CA ASP A 385 1.07 -8.67 4.73
C ASP A 385 0.58 -8.94 3.30
N THR A 386 -0.51 -8.26 2.92
CA THR A 386 -1.14 -8.37 1.60
C THR A 386 -0.21 -7.96 0.45
N ALA A 387 0.69 -7.00 0.67
CA ALA A 387 1.57 -6.48 -0.38
C ALA A 387 2.63 -7.53 -0.77
N LEU A 388 3.17 -8.24 0.22
CA LEU A 388 4.07 -9.37 -0.01
C LEU A 388 3.38 -10.57 -0.66
N LEU A 389 2.09 -10.77 -0.38
CA LEU A 389 1.31 -11.84 -1.00
C LEU A 389 0.96 -11.57 -2.47
N ALA A 390 0.93 -10.31 -2.89
CA ALA A 390 0.91 -9.96 -4.32
C ALA A 390 2.29 -10.21 -4.96
N SER A 391 3.39 -9.94 -4.24
CA SER A 391 4.75 -10.30 -4.67
C SER A 391 4.91 -11.82 -4.87
N ASP A 392 4.35 -12.65 -3.99
CA ASP A 392 4.25 -14.11 -4.17
C ASP A 392 3.45 -14.55 -5.41
N LEU A 393 2.55 -13.70 -5.95
CA LEU A 393 1.84 -14.01 -7.19
C LEU A 393 2.75 -13.90 -8.43
N VAL A 394 3.93 -13.31 -8.29
CA VAL A 394 4.86 -13.03 -9.38
C VAL A 394 6.22 -13.71 -9.16
N ASN A 395 6.69 -13.77 -7.91
CA ASN A 395 8.00 -14.30 -7.53
C ASN A 395 7.91 -15.67 -6.84
N GLU A 396 9.01 -16.42 -6.87
CA GLU A 396 9.13 -17.73 -6.18
C GLU A 396 9.96 -17.68 -4.89
N ALA A 397 10.71 -16.60 -4.66
CA ALA A 397 11.66 -16.50 -3.55
C ALA A 397 11.04 -15.86 -2.29
N ILE A 398 11.43 -16.37 -1.11
CA ILE A 398 10.94 -15.88 0.19
C ILE A 398 11.45 -14.45 0.44
N ARG A 399 10.53 -13.53 0.74
CA ARG A 399 10.84 -12.12 0.96
C ARG A 399 11.21 -11.80 2.41
N VAL A 400 12.09 -10.82 2.62
CA VAL A 400 12.53 -10.35 3.94
C VAL A 400 11.35 -10.04 4.85
N GLY A 401 10.35 -9.31 4.35
CA GLY A 401 9.16 -8.94 5.11
C GLY A 401 8.21 -10.10 5.46
N ASP A 402 8.41 -11.31 4.92
CA ASP A 402 7.52 -12.45 5.13
C ASP A 402 8.05 -13.38 6.24
N THR A 403 7.21 -13.62 7.25
CA THR A 403 7.53 -14.43 8.42
C THR A 403 6.92 -15.84 8.39
N ARG A 404 6.17 -16.23 7.34
CA ARG A 404 5.43 -17.51 7.29
C ARG A 404 6.30 -18.76 7.40
N ASP A 405 7.55 -18.69 6.95
CA ASP A 405 8.52 -19.77 7.14
C ASP A 405 9.37 -19.53 8.39
N ASP A 406 10.28 -18.56 8.37
CA ASP A 406 11.13 -18.19 9.52
C ASP A 406 11.44 -16.68 9.53
N ILE A 407 11.83 -16.16 10.69
CA ILE A 407 12.28 -14.77 10.85
C ILE A 407 13.71 -14.63 10.36
N LEU A 408 13.95 -13.77 9.36
CA LEU A 408 15.31 -13.36 8.99
C LEU A 408 15.90 -12.53 10.14
N VAL A 409 17.10 -12.89 10.59
CA VAL A 409 17.89 -12.11 11.55
C VAL A 409 19.28 -11.86 10.97
N VAL A 410 19.55 -10.60 10.68
CA VAL A 410 20.80 -10.07 10.14
C VAL A 410 21.62 -9.47 11.29
N GLN A 411 22.95 -9.48 11.18
CA GLN A 411 23.80 -8.84 12.18
C GLN A 411 23.61 -7.31 12.16
N ASP A 412 23.68 -6.69 13.34
CA ASP A 412 23.60 -5.23 13.53
C ASP A 412 22.25 -4.60 13.08
N MET A 413 21.22 -5.41 12.87
CA MET A 413 19.84 -5.00 12.57
C MET A 413 18.84 -5.59 13.58
N ASP A 414 17.87 -4.78 14.02
CA ASP A 414 16.73 -5.26 14.80
C ASP A 414 15.68 -5.91 13.88
N SER A 415 15.28 -7.14 14.17
CA SER A 415 14.26 -7.88 13.40
C SER A 415 12.96 -7.97 14.19
N ILE A 416 11.88 -7.31 13.73
CA ILE A 416 10.59 -7.19 14.43
C ILE A 416 9.47 -7.94 13.68
N ASP A 417 8.92 -8.95 14.34
CA ASP A 417 7.72 -9.67 13.91
C ASP A 417 6.44 -8.98 14.39
N MET A 418 5.65 -8.52 13.42
CA MET A 418 4.36 -7.86 13.59
C MET A 418 3.17 -8.81 13.35
N SER A 419 3.39 -10.12 13.16
CA SER A 419 2.34 -11.09 12.82
C SER A 419 1.21 -11.20 13.87
N ASN A 420 1.48 -10.78 15.10
CA ASN A 420 0.51 -10.80 16.20
C ASN A 420 -0.35 -9.52 16.29
N LEU A 421 -0.08 -8.50 15.46
CA LEU A 421 -0.87 -7.28 15.40
C LEU A 421 -2.05 -7.44 14.42
N ASP A 422 -3.08 -6.63 14.63
CA ASP A 422 -4.15 -6.47 13.66
C ASP A 422 -3.60 -6.02 12.30
N LYS A 423 -4.15 -6.62 11.25
CA LYS A 423 -3.60 -6.62 9.89
C LYS A 423 -3.47 -5.19 9.34
N GLY A 424 -2.34 -4.89 8.70
CA GLY A 424 -2.25 -3.80 7.72
C GLY A 424 -1.71 -2.44 8.18
N VAL A 425 -0.89 -2.36 9.24
CA VAL A 425 -0.20 -1.11 9.68
C VAL A 425 0.42 -0.31 8.52
N PHE A 426 1.11 -0.99 7.62
CA PHE A 426 1.76 -0.39 6.44
C PHE A 426 0.95 -0.55 5.14
N SER A 427 -0.24 -1.16 5.20
CA SER A 427 -1.12 -1.36 4.05
C SER A 427 -1.44 -0.02 3.38
N LEU A 428 -1.04 0.10 2.12
CA LEU A 428 -1.38 1.23 1.28
C LEU A 428 -2.69 0.91 0.56
N GLY A 429 -3.73 1.69 0.85
CA GLY A 429 -5.01 1.66 0.15
C GLY A 429 -6.21 1.24 1.00
N HIS A 430 -6.06 0.34 1.97
CA HIS A 430 -7.20 -0.19 2.75
C HIS A 430 -6.99 -0.09 4.27
N SER A 431 -7.81 0.77 4.89
CA SER A 431 -7.86 1.08 6.31
C SER A 431 -8.24 -0.11 7.20
N TYR A 432 -7.38 -0.40 8.17
CA TYR A 432 -7.72 -1.24 9.32
C TYR A 432 -7.69 -0.39 10.59
N VAL A 433 -8.85 -0.35 11.26
CA VAL A 433 -8.94 0.15 12.63
C VAL A 433 -8.49 -0.99 13.54
N SER A 434 -7.25 -0.94 14.00
CA SER A 434 -6.88 -1.59 15.26
C SER A 434 -7.14 -0.58 16.39
N GLU A 435 -7.67 -1.05 17.52
CA GLU A 435 -7.98 -0.18 18.66
C GLU A 435 -6.72 0.16 19.50
N ASP A 436 -5.60 -0.53 19.24
CA ASP A 436 -4.26 -0.23 19.75
C ASP A 436 -3.26 -0.16 18.58
N ASN A 437 -2.84 1.03 18.16
CA ASN A 437 -1.89 1.20 17.06
C ASN A 437 -0.42 1.01 17.50
N ARG A 438 -0.14 -0.14 18.15
CA ARG A 438 1.15 -0.49 18.79
C ARG A 438 2.35 -0.40 17.87
N ALA A 439 2.15 -0.51 16.56
CA ALA A 439 3.22 -0.35 15.58
C ALA A 439 3.56 1.12 15.29
N LEU A 440 2.58 2.03 15.30
CA LEU A 440 2.89 3.47 15.26
C LEU A 440 3.54 3.92 16.57
N ASP A 441 3.14 3.38 17.72
CA ASP A 441 3.85 3.59 18.98
C ASP A 441 5.32 3.13 18.85
N ASP A 442 5.56 1.92 18.37
CA ASP A 442 6.90 1.35 18.23
C ASP A 442 7.76 2.11 17.21
N LEU A 443 7.18 2.53 16.08
CA LEU A 443 7.80 3.45 15.13
C LEU A 443 8.07 4.82 15.75
N TYR A 444 7.21 5.34 16.62
CA TYR A 444 7.45 6.61 17.32
C TYR A 444 8.64 6.48 18.27
N TYR A 445 8.69 5.44 19.10
CA TYR A 445 9.84 5.18 19.97
C TYR A 445 11.13 4.97 19.17
N TYR A 446 11.09 4.23 18.07
CA TYR A 446 12.26 3.99 17.23
C TYR A 446 12.70 5.23 16.44
N LEU A 447 11.82 5.76 15.59
CA LEU A 447 12.14 6.84 14.66
C LEU A 447 12.25 8.19 15.36
N VAL A 448 11.40 8.51 16.32
CA VAL A 448 11.34 9.85 16.95
C VAL A 448 12.13 9.92 18.25
N GLN A 449 12.09 8.87 19.09
CA GLN A 449 12.86 8.85 20.35
C GLN A 449 14.24 8.17 20.24
N GLY A 450 14.57 7.55 19.11
CA GLY A 450 15.84 6.83 18.94
C GLY A 450 15.99 5.59 19.84
N ALA A 451 14.89 5.03 20.33
CA ALA A 451 14.91 3.94 21.29
C ALA A 451 15.31 2.60 20.63
N LYS A 452 16.34 1.96 21.19
CA LYS A 452 16.75 0.59 20.86
C LYS A 452 15.64 -0.41 21.16
N ALA A 453 15.58 -1.54 20.47
CA ALA A 453 14.49 -2.51 20.62
C ALA A 453 14.33 -3.06 22.06
N ASP A 454 15.41 -3.19 22.83
CA ASP A 454 15.37 -3.63 24.22
C ASP A 454 14.75 -2.61 25.19
N ALA A 455 14.71 -1.33 24.80
CA ALA A 455 14.02 -0.25 25.51
C ALA A 455 12.57 -0.03 25.03
N ARG A 456 12.12 -0.72 23.99
CA ARG A 456 10.76 -0.62 23.42
C ARG A 456 9.83 -1.71 23.99
N ARG A 457 8.52 -1.62 23.70
CA ARG A 457 7.49 -2.55 24.20
C ARG A 457 7.45 -3.87 23.41
N LEU A 458 8.62 -4.48 23.26
CA LEU A 458 8.89 -5.65 22.45
C LEU A 458 9.23 -6.87 23.33
N LYS A 459 8.90 -8.07 22.85
CA LYS A 459 9.31 -9.33 23.49
C LYS A 459 10.41 -9.98 22.68
N SER A 460 11.51 -10.37 23.34
CA SER A 460 12.53 -11.20 22.69
C SER A 460 12.05 -12.65 22.51
N LEU A 461 12.26 -13.19 21.31
CA LEU A 461 11.94 -14.55 20.87
C LEU A 461 13.14 -15.13 20.08
N VAL A 462 13.11 -16.42 19.76
CA VAL A 462 14.15 -17.09 18.97
C VAL A 462 13.58 -17.72 17.70
N ASN A 463 14.26 -17.52 16.57
CA ASN A 463 13.89 -18.08 15.27
C ASN A 463 14.30 -19.56 15.14
N LYS A 464 14.02 -20.22 14.01
CA LYS A 464 14.33 -21.67 13.84
C LYS A 464 15.81 -22.02 13.96
N VAL A 465 16.71 -21.05 13.81
CA VAL A 465 18.18 -21.20 13.92
C VAL A 465 18.75 -20.62 15.22
N ASN A 466 17.92 -20.44 16.26
CA ASN A 466 18.28 -19.93 17.58
C ASN A 466 18.89 -18.51 17.58
N LYS A 467 18.58 -17.68 16.58
CA LYS A 467 18.90 -16.24 16.62
C LYS A 467 17.75 -15.48 17.31
N ASN A 468 18.11 -14.51 18.14
CA ASN A 468 17.14 -13.64 18.82
C ASN A 468 16.49 -12.70 17.80
N TYR A 469 15.18 -12.48 17.96
CA TYR A 469 14.40 -11.46 17.27
C TYR A 469 13.38 -10.86 18.24
N TRP A 470 12.66 -9.82 17.82
CA TRP A 470 11.67 -9.12 18.62
C TRP A 470 10.26 -9.36 18.07
N SER A 471 9.25 -9.40 18.92
CA SER A 471 7.85 -9.40 18.47
C SER A 471 7.04 -8.29 19.14
N LEU A 472 6.24 -7.63 18.33
CA LEU A 472 5.13 -6.80 18.76
C LEU A 472 3.97 -7.72 19.17
N HIS A 473 3.85 -7.95 20.47
CA HIS A 473 2.68 -8.61 21.04
C HIS A 473 1.48 -7.67 21.08
N THR A 474 0.29 -8.25 21.18
CA THR A 474 -0.93 -7.57 21.63
C THR A 474 -0.92 -7.32 23.13
#